data_AF-A0ABD1MXA8-F1
#
_entry.id   AF-A0ABD1MXA8-F1
#
_cell.length_a   1.000
_cell.length_b   1.000
_cell.length_c   1.000
_cell.angle_alpha   90.00
_cell.angle_beta   90.00
_cell.angle_gamma   90.00
#
_symmetry.space_group_name_H-M   'P 1'
#
loop_
_entity.id
_entity.type
_entity.pdbx_description
1 polymer ?
#
loop_
_entity_poly.entity_id
_entity_poly.type
_entity_poly.pdbx_seq_one_letter_code
_entity_poly.pdbx_strand_id
1 'polypeptide(L)'
;MRRSSHYNFLTGTLKTFLEQEGISEAGNNLLDESSYTDQWSLACEHFARGLQITRHMMDVPSKEMERLGEEFTKQTNLAAAKDAELQKEKELHKKASEEIKRLEAALAESEAAKNEAVGRLDEIKRDLEALAAEREKTLAVLEKIQEEAVQSKEDAVVEQANLVIIEHREGFTHTVRLAKYHIPDLNVDIFNMKMDVYKGQLMLVIDVPDDEYEEVEGGDGDRRATPEASPDHSLDDSSPDIV
;
A
#
# COMPACT_ATOMS: atom_id res chain seq x y z
N MET A 1 15.20 70.72 -0.83
CA MET A 1 15.48 71.58 0.34
C MET A 1 16.44 70.87 1.33
N ARG A 2 17.76 70.78 1.03
CA ARG A 2 18.76 70.16 1.95
C ARG A 2 20.08 70.95 1.99
N ARG A 3 20.01 72.28 2.01
CA ARG A 3 21.21 73.15 2.21
C ARG A 3 21.28 73.76 3.62
N SER A 4 20.27 73.55 4.47
CA SER A 4 20.18 74.21 5.78
C SER A 4 20.94 73.51 6.92
N SER A 5 21.34 72.24 6.77
CA SER A 5 21.95 71.48 7.88
C SER A 5 23.45 71.72 8.03
N HIS A 6 24.19 71.91 6.93
CA HIS A 6 25.64 72.14 6.96
C HIS A 6 25.99 73.54 7.48
N TYR A 7 25.13 74.53 7.21
CA TYR A 7 25.33 75.90 7.68
C TYR A 7 25.24 75.98 9.21
N ASN A 8 24.23 75.32 9.80
CA ASN A 8 24.00 75.32 11.24
C ASN A 8 25.10 74.58 12.03
N PHE A 9 25.68 73.51 11.48
CA PHE A 9 26.79 72.81 12.12
C PHE A 9 28.06 73.66 12.15
N LEU A 10 28.44 74.26 11.02
CA LEU A 10 29.62 75.12 10.93
C LEU A 10 29.50 76.34 11.84
N THR A 11 28.33 77.00 11.87
CA THR A 11 28.11 78.16 12.75
C THR A 11 28.04 77.79 14.23
N GLY A 12 27.50 76.61 14.56
CA GLY A 12 27.39 76.13 15.94
C GLY A 12 28.77 75.86 16.54
N THR A 13 29.62 75.11 15.84
CA THR A 13 30.95 74.72 16.31
C THR A 13 31.94 75.89 16.34
N LEU A 14 31.86 76.82 15.37
CA LEU A 14 32.64 78.06 15.40
C LEU A 14 32.26 78.93 16.60
N LYS A 15 30.97 79.01 16.93
CA LYS A 15 30.48 79.82 18.04
C LYS A 15 30.96 79.29 19.39
N THR A 16 30.87 77.98 19.64
CA THR A 16 31.38 77.39 20.90
C THR A 16 32.90 77.49 21.03
N PHE A 17 33.65 77.35 19.93
CA PHE A 17 35.11 77.51 19.95
C PHE A 17 35.53 78.97 20.22
N LEU A 18 34.88 79.93 19.56
CA LEU A 18 35.11 81.36 19.78
C LEU A 18 34.65 81.85 21.16
N GLU A 19 33.63 81.24 21.75
CA GLU A 19 33.15 81.54 23.11
C GLU A 19 34.04 80.90 24.20
N GLN A 20 34.68 79.76 23.94
CA GLN A 20 35.60 79.11 24.90
C GLN A 20 37.03 79.69 24.88
N GLU A 21 37.55 80.08 23.72
CA GLU A 21 38.89 80.70 23.60
C GLU A 21 38.81 82.23 23.43
N GLY A 22 37.82 82.86 24.09
CA GLY A 22 37.53 84.30 24.00
C GLY A 22 38.77 85.17 23.81
N ILE A 23 38.65 86.20 22.96
CA ILE A 23 39.67 87.24 22.81
C ILE A 23 40.12 87.63 24.22
N SER A 24 41.37 87.32 24.55
CA SER A 24 41.92 87.65 25.87
C SER A 24 41.61 89.12 26.12
N GLU A 25 41.16 89.47 27.31
CA GLU A 25 40.89 90.85 27.73
C GLU A 25 42.11 91.76 27.47
N ALA A 26 43.31 91.17 27.39
CA ALA A 26 44.56 91.81 26.99
C ALA A 26 44.61 92.26 25.52
N GLY A 27 43.97 91.54 24.58
CA GLY A 27 43.97 91.87 23.15
C GLY A 27 43.13 93.10 22.79
N ASN A 28 42.07 93.39 23.55
CA ASN A 28 41.22 94.57 23.32
C ASN A 28 41.83 95.87 23.90
N ASN A 29 42.70 95.77 24.91
CA ASN A 29 43.29 96.94 25.58
C ASN A 29 44.67 97.37 25.05
N LEU A 30 45.23 96.65 24.07
CA LEU A 30 46.63 96.83 23.64
C LEU A 30 46.84 97.75 22.42
N LEU A 31 45.77 98.29 21.84
CA LEU A 31 45.86 99.13 20.65
C LEU A 31 46.15 100.61 20.95
N ASP A 32 46.14 101.02 22.23
CA ASP A 32 46.32 102.43 22.59
C ASP A 32 47.79 102.82 22.88
N GLU A 33 48.66 101.97 23.48
CA GLU A 33 50.06 102.37 23.82
C GLU A 33 51.10 101.21 23.91
N SER A 34 51.15 100.24 22.98
CA SER A 34 52.07 99.07 23.10
C SER A 34 53.33 99.13 22.22
N SER A 35 54.44 98.59 22.73
CA SER A 35 55.70 98.38 21.99
C SER A 35 55.51 97.51 20.73
N TYR A 36 56.30 97.76 19.68
CA TYR A 36 56.32 96.96 18.45
C TYR A 36 56.41 95.45 18.70
N THR A 37 57.12 95.05 19.76
CA THR A 37 57.23 93.65 20.20
C THR A 37 55.89 93.02 20.59
N ASP A 38 55.01 93.79 21.23
CA ASP A 38 53.75 93.28 21.77
C ASP A 38 52.71 93.14 20.65
N GLN A 39 52.74 94.06 19.69
CA GLN A 39 51.97 93.96 18.44
C GLN A 39 52.37 92.72 17.62
N TRP A 40 53.67 92.40 17.54
CA TRP A 40 54.15 91.18 16.89
C TRP A 40 53.75 89.91 17.63
N SER A 41 53.80 89.90 18.97
CA SER A 41 53.33 88.78 19.77
C SER A 41 51.84 88.51 19.54
N LEU A 42 51.03 89.57 19.52
CA LEU A 42 49.59 89.47 19.26
C LEU A 42 49.28 89.00 17.83
N ALA A 43 50.03 89.48 16.83
CA ALA A 43 49.90 89.01 15.45
C ALA A 43 50.24 87.51 15.31
N CYS A 44 51.31 87.05 15.97
CA CYS A 44 51.66 85.62 16.01
C CYS A 44 50.59 84.78 16.72
N GLU A 45 50.00 85.28 17.80
CA GLU A 45 48.90 84.60 18.50
C GLU A 45 47.65 84.49 17.62
N HIS A 46 47.23 85.58 16.96
CA HIS A 46 46.11 85.55 16.02
C HIS A 46 46.37 84.62 14.84
N PHE A 47 47.60 84.57 14.33
CA PHE A 47 47.97 83.63 13.27
C PHE A 47 47.90 82.17 13.74
N ALA A 48 48.42 81.86 14.93
CA ALA A 48 48.35 80.52 15.52
C ALA A 48 46.90 80.08 15.77
N ARG A 49 46.05 80.96 16.33
CA ARG A 49 44.61 80.71 16.51
C ARG A 49 43.89 80.55 15.16
N GLY A 50 44.21 81.39 14.18
CA GLY A 50 43.68 81.28 12.81
C GLY A 50 44.00 79.93 12.17
N LEU A 51 45.23 79.44 12.33
CA LEU A 51 45.63 78.10 11.89
C LEU A 51 44.90 76.99 12.65
N GLN A 52 44.71 77.12 13.96
CA GLN A 52 43.98 76.15 14.77
C GLN A 52 42.49 76.08 14.38
N ILE A 53 41.85 77.23 14.16
CA ILE A 53 40.47 77.31 13.66
C ILE A 53 40.38 76.65 12.28
N THR A 54 41.29 77.00 11.38
CA THR A 54 41.32 76.47 10.01
C THR A 54 41.53 74.95 10.01
N ARG A 55 42.43 74.46 10.86
CA ARG A 55 42.64 73.02 11.07
C ARG A 55 41.40 72.36 11.64
N HIS A 56 40.73 72.93 12.64
CA HIS A 56 39.51 72.37 13.21
C HIS A 56 38.35 72.33 12.20
N MET A 57 38.20 73.40 11.41
CA MET A 57 37.21 73.51 10.34
C MET A 57 37.44 72.51 9.20
N MET A 58 38.67 72.01 9.01
CA MET A 58 38.96 70.98 8.02
C MET A 58 38.94 69.56 8.61
N ASP A 59 39.58 69.35 9.76
CA ASP A 59 39.77 68.02 10.35
C ASP A 59 38.44 67.42 10.86
N VAL A 60 37.57 68.22 11.51
CA VAL A 60 36.32 67.71 12.08
C VAL A 60 35.34 67.27 10.99
N PRO A 61 35.03 68.08 9.95
CA PRO A 61 34.17 67.63 8.87
C PRO A 61 34.76 66.46 8.07
N SER A 62 36.09 66.41 7.89
CA SER A 62 36.74 65.29 7.20
C SER A 62 36.51 63.97 7.94
N LYS A 63 36.76 63.95 9.26
CA LYS A 63 36.54 62.76 10.10
C LYS A 63 35.08 62.34 10.14
N GLU A 64 34.16 63.30 10.20
CA GLU A 64 32.73 62.97 10.21
C GLU A 64 32.26 62.44 8.84
N MET A 65 32.80 62.96 7.73
CA MET A 65 32.57 62.41 6.41
C MET A 65 33.11 60.99 6.26
N GLU A 66 34.31 60.70 6.77
CA GLU A 66 34.88 59.34 6.80
C GLU A 66 33.97 58.40 7.61
N ARG A 67 33.55 58.81 8.80
CA ARG A 67 32.62 58.05 9.65
C ARG A 67 31.30 57.76 8.94
N LEU A 68 30.71 58.75 8.28
CA LEU A 68 29.49 58.60 7.49
C LEU A 68 29.70 57.66 6.29
N GLY A 69 30.86 57.72 5.63
CA GLY A 69 31.22 56.83 4.53
C GLY A 69 31.34 55.38 4.99
N GLU A 70 31.97 55.13 6.13
CA GLU A 70 32.03 53.80 6.75
C GLU A 70 30.65 53.28 7.17
N GLU A 71 29.80 54.15 7.71
CA GLU A 71 28.45 53.77 8.13
C GLU A 71 27.56 53.45 6.92
N PHE A 72 27.67 54.23 5.84
CA PHE A 72 26.95 53.98 4.59
C PHE A 72 27.38 52.67 3.92
N THR A 73 28.69 52.41 3.87
CA THR A 73 29.22 51.15 3.30
C THR A 73 28.79 49.94 4.13
N LYS A 74 28.82 50.03 5.47
CA LYS A 74 28.28 48.98 6.36
C LYS A 74 26.79 48.73 6.10
N GLN A 75 25.97 49.78 6.01
CA GLN A 75 24.54 49.64 5.71
C GLN A 75 24.28 49.04 4.33
N THR A 76 25.06 49.43 3.32
CA THR A 76 24.94 48.91 1.96
C THR A 76 25.29 47.41 1.90
N ASN A 77 26.36 47.00 2.58
CA ASN A 77 26.75 45.60 2.68
C ASN A 77 25.71 44.77 3.44
N LEU A 78 25.13 45.31 4.51
CA LEU A 78 24.06 44.65 5.25
C LEU A 78 22.80 44.49 4.40
N ALA A 79 22.42 45.52 3.64
CA ALA A 79 21.29 45.45 2.71
C ALA A 79 21.51 44.38 1.64
N ALA A 80 22.69 44.36 1.01
CA ALA A 80 23.05 43.36 0.02
C ALA A 80 23.04 41.92 0.59
N ALA A 81 23.51 41.74 1.83
CA ALA A 81 23.45 40.45 2.51
C ALA A 81 22.01 39.99 2.77
N LYS A 82 21.14 40.89 3.25
CA LYS A 82 19.72 40.60 3.46
C LYS A 82 18.98 40.30 2.16
N ASP A 83 19.29 41.01 1.09
CA ASP A 83 18.69 40.76 -0.23
C ASP A 83 19.13 39.39 -0.78
N ALA A 84 20.40 39.00 -0.57
CA ALA A 84 20.89 37.69 -0.94
C ALA A 84 20.23 36.55 -0.12
N GLU A 85 19.98 36.78 1.18
CA GLU A 85 19.27 35.83 2.04
C GLU A 85 17.81 35.69 1.63
N LEU A 86 17.11 36.80 1.39
CA LEU A 86 15.73 36.80 0.90
C LEU A 86 15.60 36.08 -0.44
N GLN A 87 16.58 36.23 -1.33
CA GLN A 87 16.58 35.54 -2.62
C GLN A 87 16.73 34.02 -2.45
N LYS A 88 17.61 33.57 -1.54
CA LYS A 88 17.75 32.14 -1.20
C LYS A 88 16.45 31.58 -0.63
N GLU A 89 15.80 32.32 0.27
CA GLU A 89 14.53 31.89 0.87
C GLU A 89 13.42 31.78 -0.19
N LYS A 90 13.33 32.74 -1.12
CA LYS A 90 12.39 32.66 -2.26
C LYS A 90 12.64 31.44 -3.15
N GLU A 91 13.90 31.12 -3.43
CA GLU A 91 14.25 29.93 -4.22
C GLU A 91 13.89 28.63 -3.49
N LEU A 92 14.15 28.57 -2.18
CA LEU A 92 13.75 27.42 -1.35
C LEU A 92 12.23 27.28 -1.30
N HIS A 93 11.49 28.37 -1.11
CA HIS A 93 10.03 28.34 -1.13
C HIS A 93 9.47 27.91 -2.48
N LYS A 94 10.09 28.35 -3.58
CA LYS A 94 9.71 27.90 -4.93
C LYS A 94 9.90 26.38 -5.08
N LYS A 95 11.08 25.86 -4.69
CA LYS A 95 11.37 24.41 -4.72
C LYS A 95 10.41 23.62 -3.84
N ALA A 96 10.13 24.10 -2.62
CA ALA A 96 9.18 23.46 -1.72
C ALA A 96 7.76 23.44 -2.30
N SER A 97 7.32 24.53 -2.95
CA SER A 97 6.01 24.59 -3.61
C SER A 97 5.90 23.64 -4.80
N GLU A 98 6.97 23.50 -5.59
CA GLU A 98 7.04 22.52 -6.69
C GLU A 98 6.97 21.09 -6.16
N GLU A 99 7.67 20.79 -5.07
CA GLU A 99 7.63 19.46 -4.44
C GLU A 99 6.27 19.15 -3.83
N ILE A 100 5.61 20.11 -3.18
CA ILE A 100 4.24 19.96 -2.67
C ILE A 100 3.29 19.59 -3.81
N LYS A 101 3.34 20.30 -4.94
CA LYS A 101 2.50 19.99 -6.11
C LYS A 101 2.77 18.60 -6.66
N ARG A 102 4.04 18.17 -6.66
CA ARG A 102 4.42 16.83 -7.10
C ARG A 102 3.86 15.75 -6.17
N LEU A 103 3.96 15.96 -4.85
CA LEU A 103 3.43 15.05 -3.85
C LEU A 103 1.90 14.99 -3.89
N GLU A 104 1.23 16.11 -4.10
CA GLU A 104 -0.23 16.17 -4.29
C GLU A 104 -0.67 15.36 -5.53
N ALA A 105 0.04 15.48 -6.65
CA ALA A 105 -0.24 14.70 -7.86
C ALA A 105 -0.01 13.19 -7.61
N ALA A 106 1.09 12.81 -6.97
CA ALA A 106 1.37 11.42 -6.62
C ALA A 106 0.35 10.83 -5.65
N LEU A 107 -0.15 11.62 -4.71
CA LEU A 107 -1.22 11.22 -3.79
C LEU A 107 -2.53 10.97 -4.57
N ALA A 108 -2.91 11.88 -5.47
CA ALA A 108 -4.10 11.71 -6.29
C ALA A 108 -4.03 10.46 -7.19
N GLU A 109 -2.87 10.18 -7.79
CA GLU A 109 -2.64 8.95 -8.56
C GLU A 109 -2.75 7.69 -7.69
N SER A 110 -2.16 7.72 -6.49
CA SER A 110 -2.24 6.61 -5.53
C SER A 110 -3.67 6.35 -5.05
N GLU A 111 -4.45 7.41 -4.79
CA GLU A 111 -5.86 7.30 -4.42
C GLU A 111 -6.71 6.73 -5.57
N ALA A 112 -6.45 7.15 -6.81
CA ALA A 112 -7.12 6.60 -7.98
C ALA A 112 -6.82 5.09 -8.14
N ALA A 113 -5.55 4.69 -8.04
CA ALA A 113 -5.14 3.29 -8.11
C ALA A 113 -5.75 2.44 -6.98
N LYS A 114 -5.83 3.00 -5.77
CA LYS A 114 -6.50 2.34 -4.63
C LYS A 114 -7.99 2.13 -4.90
N ASN A 115 -8.68 3.14 -5.40
CA ASN A 115 -10.11 3.04 -5.72
C ASN A 115 -10.38 2.01 -6.82
N GLU A 116 -9.52 1.95 -7.84
CA GLU A 116 -9.59 0.93 -8.89
C GLU A 116 -9.37 -0.49 -8.31
N ALA A 117 -8.37 -0.67 -7.45
CA ALA A 117 -8.10 -1.95 -6.80
C ALA A 117 -9.27 -2.40 -5.90
N VAL A 118 -9.88 -1.48 -5.16
CA VAL A 118 -11.08 -1.77 -4.36
C VAL A 118 -12.25 -2.17 -5.25
N GLY A 119 -12.46 -1.46 -6.37
CA GLY A 119 -13.49 -1.83 -7.36
C GLY A 119 -13.31 -3.24 -7.90
N ARG A 120 -12.08 -3.62 -8.28
CA ARG A 120 -11.75 -4.98 -8.73
C ARG A 120 -11.98 -6.04 -7.64
N LEU A 121 -11.62 -5.74 -6.39
CA LEU A 121 -11.86 -6.65 -5.28
C LEU A 121 -13.35 -6.89 -5.05
N ASP A 122 -14.19 -5.86 -5.18
CA ASP A 122 -15.63 -6.01 -5.04
C ASP A 122 -16.25 -6.78 -6.22
N GLU A 123 -15.70 -6.64 -7.43
CA GLU A 123 -16.08 -7.47 -8.59
C GLU A 123 -15.72 -8.94 -8.34
N ILE A 124 -14.48 -9.24 -7.96
CA ILE A 124 -14.02 -10.60 -7.64
C ILE A 124 -14.87 -11.23 -6.52
N LYS A 125 -15.25 -10.46 -5.49
CA LYS A 125 -16.12 -10.97 -4.43
C LYS A 125 -17.50 -11.38 -4.96
N ARG A 126 -18.11 -10.57 -5.83
CA ARG A 126 -19.40 -10.91 -6.45
C ARG A 126 -19.28 -12.16 -7.32
N ASP A 127 -18.20 -12.28 -8.08
CA ASP A 127 -17.96 -13.46 -8.91
C ASP A 127 -17.77 -14.71 -8.05
N LEU A 128 -17.05 -14.61 -6.93
CA LEU A 128 -16.88 -15.70 -5.97
C LEU A 128 -18.22 -16.11 -5.33
N GLU A 129 -19.06 -15.15 -4.95
CA GLU A 129 -20.41 -15.42 -4.43
C GLU A 129 -21.30 -16.11 -5.47
N ALA A 130 -21.25 -15.65 -6.73
CA ALA A 130 -21.98 -16.26 -7.82
C ALA A 130 -21.52 -17.70 -8.09
N LEU A 131 -20.20 -17.93 -8.13
CA LEU A 131 -19.61 -19.25 -8.33
C LEU A 131 -19.91 -20.19 -7.15
N ALA A 132 -19.90 -19.67 -5.92
CA ALA A 132 -20.28 -20.45 -4.74
C ALA A 132 -21.75 -20.90 -4.82
N ALA A 133 -22.65 -20.01 -5.23
CA ALA A 133 -24.06 -20.35 -5.42
C ALA A 133 -24.28 -21.36 -6.57
N GLU A 134 -23.52 -21.24 -7.67
CA GLU A 134 -23.57 -22.22 -8.76
C GLU A 134 -23.03 -23.60 -8.31
N ARG A 135 -21.94 -23.61 -7.53
CA ARG A 135 -21.41 -24.83 -6.92
C ARG A 135 -22.43 -25.51 -6.01
N GLU A 136 -23.16 -24.74 -5.20
CA GLU A 136 -24.20 -25.30 -4.33
C GLU A 136 -25.35 -25.92 -5.14
N LYS A 137 -25.80 -25.24 -6.21
CA LYS A 137 -26.82 -25.78 -7.12
C LYS A 137 -26.37 -27.06 -7.81
N THR A 138 -25.13 -27.09 -8.31
CA THR A 138 -24.59 -28.28 -9.00
C THR A 138 -24.43 -29.45 -8.04
N LEU A 139 -23.99 -29.20 -6.80
CA LEU A 139 -23.94 -30.23 -5.76
C LEU A 139 -25.33 -30.78 -5.42
N ALA A 140 -26.33 -29.92 -5.25
CA ALA A 140 -27.71 -30.36 -4.99
C ALA A 140 -28.28 -31.20 -6.14
N VAL A 141 -27.98 -30.85 -7.40
CA VAL A 141 -28.37 -31.63 -8.57
C VAL A 141 -27.66 -32.99 -8.59
N LEU A 142 -26.35 -33.03 -8.30
CA LEU A 142 -25.59 -34.27 -8.25
C LEU A 142 -26.09 -35.20 -7.14
N GLU A 143 -26.38 -34.66 -5.96
CA GLU A 143 -26.96 -35.40 -4.83
C GLU A 143 -28.31 -36.00 -5.22
N LYS A 144 -29.20 -35.21 -5.84
CA LYS A 144 -30.50 -35.71 -6.33
C LYS A 144 -30.36 -36.81 -7.39
N ILE A 145 -29.45 -36.65 -8.35
CA ILE A 145 -29.18 -37.68 -9.37
C ILE A 145 -28.64 -38.95 -8.71
N GLN A 146 -27.76 -38.81 -7.71
CA GLN A 146 -27.21 -39.94 -6.98
C GLN A 146 -28.29 -40.68 -6.18
N GLU A 147 -29.18 -39.96 -5.49
CA GLU A 147 -30.33 -40.53 -4.80
C GLU A 147 -31.27 -41.28 -5.77
N GLU A 148 -31.63 -40.65 -6.89
CA GLU A 148 -32.48 -41.26 -7.93
C GLU A 148 -31.82 -42.51 -8.54
N ALA A 149 -30.50 -42.49 -8.75
CA ALA A 149 -29.75 -43.64 -9.27
C ALA A 149 -29.66 -44.79 -8.27
N VAL A 150 -29.53 -44.50 -6.97
CA VAL A 150 -29.56 -45.51 -5.90
C VAL A 150 -30.95 -46.13 -5.84
N GLN A 151 -32.01 -45.32 -5.79
CA GLN A 151 -33.38 -45.81 -5.76
C GLN A 151 -33.71 -46.67 -6.99
N SER A 152 -33.33 -46.21 -8.19
CA SER A 152 -33.55 -46.99 -9.42
C SER A 152 -32.81 -48.33 -9.42
N LYS A 153 -31.61 -48.41 -8.81
CA LYS A 153 -30.89 -49.68 -8.66
C LYS A 153 -31.60 -50.60 -7.66
N GLU A 154 -32.05 -50.08 -6.53
CA GLU A 154 -32.79 -50.85 -5.54
C GLU A 154 -34.09 -51.41 -6.13
N ASP A 155 -34.85 -50.59 -6.86
CA ASP A 155 -36.07 -51.00 -7.54
C ASP A 155 -35.79 -52.12 -8.57
N ALA A 156 -34.73 -51.98 -9.37
CA ALA A 156 -34.32 -52.99 -10.35
C ALA A 156 -33.90 -54.32 -9.69
N VAL A 157 -33.20 -54.27 -8.55
CA VAL A 157 -32.82 -55.46 -7.79
C VAL A 157 -34.06 -56.17 -7.25
N VAL A 158 -35.05 -55.43 -6.73
CA VAL A 158 -36.32 -55.98 -6.24
C VAL A 158 -37.12 -56.61 -7.38
N GLU A 159 -37.21 -55.94 -8.54
CA GLU A 159 -37.87 -56.51 -9.72
C GLU A 159 -37.19 -57.80 -10.19
N GLN A 160 -35.86 -57.81 -10.25
CA GLN A 160 -35.10 -58.99 -10.62
C GLN A 160 -35.31 -60.15 -9.62
N ALA A 161 -35.28 -59.87 -8.32
CA ALA A 161 -35.56 -60.87 -7.28
C ALA A 161 -36.97 -61.45 -7.42
N ASN A 162 -37.97 -60.61 -7.72
CA ASN A 162 -39.34 -61.07 -7.96
C ASN A 162 -39.46 -61.98 -9.19
N LEU A 163 -38.76 -61.67 -10.29
CA LEU A 163 -38.73 -62.53 -11.47
C LEU A 163 -38.14 -63.91 -11.16
N VAL A 164 -37.02 -63.95 -10.43
CA VAL A 164 -36.41 -65.22 -9.99
C VAL A 164 -37.37 -66.04 -9.13
N ILE A 165 -38.08 -65.40 -8.19
CA ILE A 165 -39.07 -66.09 -7.35
C ILE A 165 -40.20 -66.69 -8.19
N ILE A 166 -40.69 -65.97 -9.20
CA ILE A 166 -41.75 -66.46 -10.09
C ILE A 166 -41.25 -67.67 -10.88
N GLU A 167 -40.07 -67.60 -11.49
CA GLU A 167 -39.49 -68.69 -12.26
C GLU A 167 -39.25 -69.94 -11.40
N HIS A 168 -38.69 -69.76 -10.20
CA HIS A 168 -38.52 -70.85 -9.23
C HIS A 168 -39.85 -71.49 -8.85
N ARG A 169 -40.90 -70.69 -8.63
CA ARG A 169 -42.24 -71.19 -8.27
C ARG A 169 -42.88 -71.97 -9.42
N GLU A 170 -42.72 -71.50 -10.65
CA GLU A 170 -43.22 -72.20 -11.84
C GLU A 170 -42.46 -73.51 -12.09
N GLY A 171 -41.13 -73.49 -12.00
CA GLY A 171 -40.28 -74.67 -12.10
C GLY A 171 -40.61 -75.72 -11.03
N PHE A 172 -40.79 -75.28 -9.78
CA PHE A 172 -41.23 -76.13 -8.68
C PHE A 172 -42.62 -76.76 -8.93
N THR A 173 -43.58 -75.96 -9.41
CA THR A 173 -44.91 -76.47 -9.73
C THR A 173 -44.87 -77.51 -10.85
N HIS A 174 -43.99 -77.32 -11.84
CA HIS A 174 -43.79 -78.26 -12.93
C HIS A 174 -43.20 -79.58 -12.45
N THR A 175 -42.15 -79.54 -11.61
CA THR A 175 -41.52 -80.76 -11.06
C THR A 175 -42.48 -81.52 -10.14
N VAL A 176 -43.25 -80.83 -9.30
CA VAL A 176 -44.31 -81.47 -8.49
C VAL A 176 -45.35 -82.18 -9.36
N ARG A 177 -45.75 -81.57 -10.49
CA ARG A 177 -46.69 -82.19 -11.44
C ARG A 177 -46.11 -83.46 -12.09
N LEU A 178 -44.84 -83.43 -12.50
CA LEU A 178 -44.13 -84.59 -13.04
C LEU A 178 -43.98 -85.69 -11.99
N ALA A 179 -43.62 -85.34 -10.77
CA ALA A 179 -43.47 -86.28 -9.66
C ALA A 179 -44.80 -86.99 -9.36
N LYS A 180 -45.92 -86.26 -9.35
CA LYS A 180 -47.27 -86.84 -9.16
C LYS A 180 -47.68 -87.79 -10.29
N TYR A 181 -47.19 -87.57 -11.51
CA TYR A 181 -47.45 -88.47 -12.64
C TYR A 181 -46.73 -89.82 -12.47
N HIS A 182 -45.52 -89.80 -11.89
CA HIS A 182 -44.71 -91.01 -11.67
C HIS A 182 -44.91 -91.67 -10.30
N ILE A 183 -45.46 -90.94 -9.33
CA ILE A 183 -45.73 -91.41 -7.95
C ILE A 183 -47.19 -91.06 -7.59
N PRO A 184 -48.13 -92.00 -7.76
CA PRO A 184 -49.57 -91.72 -7.62
C PRO A 184 -50.01 -91.28 -6.21
N ASP A 185 -49.31 -91.73 -5.15
CA ASP A 185 -49.64 -91.45 -3.74
C ASP A 185 -48.88 -90.24 -3.16
N LEU A 186 -48.33 -89.37 -4.01
CA LEU A 186 -47.58 -88.19 -3.55
C LEU A 186 -48.53 -87.15 -2.92
N ASN A 187 -48.48 -87.03 -1.60
CA ASN A 187 -49.21 -86.00 -0.86
C ASN A 187 -48.48 -84.65 -0.96
N VAL A 188 -49.06 -83.75 -1.75
CA VAL A 188 -48.47 -82.45 -2.12
C VAL A 188 -48.46 -81.46 -0.94
N ASP A 189 -49.29 -81.68 0.08
CA ASP A 189 -49.40 -80.79 1.26
C ASP A 189 -48.19 -80.89 2.20
N ILE A 190 -47.26 -81.82 1.95
CA ILE A 190 -46.02 -81.99 2.74
C ILE A 190 -44.91 -81.04 2.25
N PHE A 191 -45.01 -80.52 1.02
CA PHE A 191 -44.00 -79.64 0.43
C PHE A 191 -44.27 -78.17 0.78
N ASN A 192 -43.64 -77.69 1.84
CA ASN A 192 -43.67 -76.29 2.24
C ASN A 192 -42.43 -75.57 1.70
N MET A 193 -42.62 -74.61 0.77
CA MET A 193 -41.51 -73.80 0.20
C MET A 193 -40.72 -72.98 1.23
N LYS A 194 -41.24 -72.82 2.45
CA LYS A 194 -40.51 -72.17 3.54
C LYS A 194 -39.55 -73.12 4.24
N MET A 195 -39.54 -74.41 3.90
CA MET A 195 -38.72 -75.44 4.52
C MET A 195 -37.77 -76.03 3.46
N ASP A 196 -36.50 -76.19 3.81
CA ASP A 196 -35.50 -76.87 2.99
C ASP A 196 -34.83 -78.00 3.79
N VAL A 197 -34.17 -78.94 3.11
CA VAL A 197 -33.48 -80.06 3.74
C VAL A 197 -32.04 -79.66 4.03
N TYR A 198 -31.76 -79.25 5.26
CA TYR A 198 -30.40 -78.98 5.74
C TYR A 198 -29.85 -80.19 6.52
N LYS A 199 -28.72 -80.74 6.08
CA LYS A 199 -28.05 -81.92 6.69
C LYS A 199 -29.01 -83.10 6.99
N GLY A 200 -29.98 -83.31 6.10
CA GLY A 200 -30.95 -84.41 6.19
C GLY A 200 -32.17 -84.14 7.09
N GLN A 201 -32.34 -82.93 7.63
CA GLN A 201 -33.54 -82.50 8.37
C GLN A 201 -34.25 -81.34 7.64
N LEU A 202 -35.58 -81.39 7.61
CA LEU A 202 -36.42 -80.29 7.12
C LEU A 202 -36.39 -79.13 8.13
N MET A 203 -35.93 -77.96 7.70
CA MET A 203 -35.78 -76.76 8.51
C MET A 203 -36.32 -75.54 7.76
N LEU A 204 -36.79 -74.51 8.45
CA LEU A 204 -37.22 -73.28 7.78
C LEU A 204 -36.02 -72.60 7.10
N VAL A 205 -36.21 -72.08 5.89
CA VAL A 205 -35.16 -71.42 5.10
C VAL A 205 -34.52 -70.24 5.86
N ILE A 206 -35.29 -69.54 6.69
CA ILE A 206 -34.79 -68.45 7.56
C ILE A 206 -33.93 -68.90 8.74
N ASP A 207 -33.96 -70.20 9.07
CA ASP A 207 -33.25 -70.80 10.20
C ASP A 207 -32.02 -71.61 9.73
N VAL A 208 -31.82 -71.74 8.41
CA VAL A 208 -30.60 -72.36 7.85
C VAL A 208 -29.45 -71.37 8.05
N PRO A 209 -28.32 -71.79 8.68
CA PRO A 209 -27.16 -70.90 8.85
C PRO A 209 -26.65 -70.39 7.50
N ASP A 210 -26.44 -69.08 7.37
CA ASP A 210 -25.94 -68.41 6.15
C ASP A 210 -24.50 -68.82 5.79
N ASP A 211 -23.83 -69.53 6.70
CA ASP A 211 -22.40 -69.78 6.77
C ASP A 211 -21.85 -70.75 5.70
N GLU A 212 -22.70 -71.38 4.90
CA GLU A 212 -22.32 -72.47 3.98
C GLU A 212 -22.67 -72.21 2.50
N TYR A 213 -23.11 -70.99 2.15
CA TYR A 213 -22.98 -70.53 0.76
C TYR A 213 -21.51 -70.20 0.49
N GLU A 214 -20.66 -71.24 0.39
CA GLU A 214 -19.38 -71.09 -0.29
C GLU A 214 -19.69 -70.55 -1.69
N GLU A 215 -19.37 -69.29 -1.92
CA GLU A 215 -19.09 -68.81 -3.28
C GLU A 215 -18.11 -69.83 -3.85
N VAL A 216 -18.57 -70.61 -4.83
CA VAL A 216 -17.69 -71.48 -5.60
C VAL A 216 -16.79 -70.56 -6.40
N GLU A 217 -15.70 -70.11 -5.76
CA GLU A 217 -14.53 -69.60 -6.44
C GLU A 217 -14.03 -70.69 -7.38
N GLY A 218 -14.08 -70.41 -8.68
CA GLY A 218 -13.08 -70.89 -9.63
C GLY A 218 -13.50 -72.03 -10.54
N GLY A 219 -13.76 -71.68 -11.81
CA GLY A 219 -13.82 -72.61 -12.94
C GLY A 219 -13.55 -71.88 -14.25
N ASP A 220 -12.26 -71.66 -14.54
CA ASP A 220 -11.67 -70.91 -15.65
C ASP A 220 -12.26 -71.15 -17.05
N GLY A 221 -12.37 -70.04 -17.78
CA GLY A 221 -12.70 -69.97 -19.21
C GLY A 221 -11.97 -68.79 -19.89
N ASP A 222 -10.64 -68.80 -19.77
CA ASP A 222 -9.63 -68.24 -20.68
C ASP A 222 -10.13 -67.36 -21.84
N ARG A 223 -9.79 -66.05 -21.79
CA ARG A 223 -9.15 -65.34 -22.91
C ARG A 223 -8.69 -63.94 -22.49
N ARG A 224 -7.36 -63.83 -22.41
CA ARG A 224 -6.50 -62.86 -23.11
C ARG A 224 -5.52 -62.16 -22.17
N ALA A 225 -4.33 -62.74 -22.10
CA ALA A 225 -3.10 -62.07 -21.73
C ALA A 225 -2.88 -60.79 -22.56
N THR A 226 -2.52 -59.71 -21.89
CA THR A 226 -1.40 -58.83 -22.31
C THR A 226 -0.82 -58.11 -21.09
N PRO A 227 0.50 -57.86 -21.06
CA PRO A 227 1.27 -57.60 -19.85
C PRO A 227 1.25 -56.14 -19.38
N GLU A 228 1.48 -55.99 -18.07
CA GLU A 228 1.82 -54.77 -17.34
C GLU A 228 2.99 -54.00 -17.98
N ALA A 229 2.79 -52.68 -18.13
CA ALA A 229 3.58 -51.59 -17.54
C ALA A 229 5.12 -51.78 -17.43
N SER A 230 5.99 -50.91 -17.94
CA SER A 230 5.96 -49.43 -17.94
C SER A 230 6.77 -48.87 -19.12
N PRO A 231 6.68 -47.56 -19.42
CA PRO A 231 7.77 -46.72 -18.94
C PRO A 231 7.36 -45.32 -18.47
N ASP A 232 8.02 -44.94 -17.38
CA ASP A 232 8.51 -43.61 -17.05
C ASP A 232 8.75 -42.72 -18.28
N HIS A 233 8.06 -41.58 -18.33
CA HIS A 233 8.38 -40.46 -19.21
C HIS A 233 8.48 -39.18 -18.37
N SER A 234 9.63 -39.03 -17.72
CA SER A 234 10.22 -37.71 -17.54
C SER A 234 10.58 -37.13 -18.91
N LEU A 235 9.85 -36.13 -19.39
CA LEU A 235 10.40 -35.16 -20.33
C LEU A 235 9.98 -33.75 -19.92
N ASP A 236 11.01 -33.08 -19.46
CA ASP A 236 11.14 -31.66 -19.23
C ASP A 236 11.10 -30.86 -20.56
N ASP A 237 10.72 -29.60 -20.41
CA ASP A 237 11.06 -28.41 -21.19
C ASP A 237 10.84 -28.34 -22.72
N SER A 238 9.83 -27.54 -23.14
CA SER A 238 9.93 -26.49 -24.18
C SER A 238 8.56 -25.85 -24.52
N SER A 239 8.29 -24.67 -23.93
CA SER A 239 7.68 -23.43 -24.48
C SER A 239 6.80 -23.45 -25.76
N PRO A 240 5.76 -22.58 -25.90
CA PRO A 240 5.98 -21.12 -25.90
C PRO A 240 4.90 -20.22 -25.27
N ASP A 241 5.35 -19.03 -24.93
CA ASP A 241 4.58 -17.83 -24.58
C ASP A 241 3.38 -17.59 -25.51
N ILE A 242 2.21 -17.38 -24.91
CA ILE A 242 1.05 -16.78 -25.55
C ILE A 242 0.50 -15.68 -24.63
N VAL A 243 0.78 -14.44 -25.06
CA VAL A 243 0.23 -13.11 -24.71
C VAL A 243 0.71 -12.46 -23.42
#